data_AF-A0A814W0G3-F1
#
_entry.id   AF-A0A814W0G3-F1
#
_cell.length_a   1.000
_cell.length_b   1.000
_cell.length_c   1.000
_cell.angle_alpha   90.00
_cell.angle_beta   90.00
_cell.angle_gamma   90.00
#
_symmetry.space_group_name_H-M   'P 1'
#
loop_
_entity.id
_entity.type
_entity.pdbx_description
1 polymer ?
#
loop_
_entity_poly.entity_id
_entity_poly.type
_entity_poly.pdbx_seq_one_letter_code
_entity_poly.pdbx_strand_id
1 'polypeptide(L)'
;MDTYGYSYNNPNRMSLAVLGNQSLDELQSFVIKSFKEVQNKKLKKSKYPSDPYGESKRKTICYHVPVNESRQLTINWVIPDHRELYYCKPESYLSHLIGHQGDGSLSSYLKTLGLAIELIANCL
;
A
#
# COMPACT_ATOMS: atom_id res chain seq x y z
N MET A 1 17.88 -27.23 -6.59
CA MET A 1 18.02 -26.48 -7.85
C MET A 1 16.81 -25.56 -7.95
N ASP A 2 17.07 -24.25 -7.89
CA ASP A 2 16.29 -23.32 -7.09
C ASP A 2 14.95 -22.90 -7.72
N THR A 3 13.86 -23.41 -7.16
CA THR A 3 12.47 -23.12 -7.55
C THR A 3 12.06 -21.65 -7.34
N TYR A 4 12.83 -20.89 -6.57
CA TYR A 4 12.59 -19.46 -6.30
C TYR A 4 12.93 -18.55 -7.49
N GLY A 5 14.05 -18.78 -8.19
CA GLY A 5 14.45 -17.96 -9.34
C GLY A 5 13.56 -18.17 -10.58
N TYR A 6 12.94 -19.33 -10.71
CA TYR A 6 12.19 -19.71 -11.91
C TYR A 6 10.73 -19.25 -11.94
N SER A 7 10.12 -18.95 -10.78
CA SER A 7 8.70 -18.61 -10.64
C SER A 7 8.41 -17.10 -10.57
N TYR A 8 9.37 -16.30 -10.08
CA TYR A 8 9.20 -14.85 -9.95
C TYR A 8 9.63 -14.08 -11.22
N ASN A 9 10.62 -14.61 -11.96
CA ASN A 9 11.16 -13.99 -13.17
C ASN A 9 10.30 -14.25 -14.42
N ASN A 10 9.02 -13.87 -14.39
CA ASN A 10 8.15 -13.88 -15.57
C ASN A 10 7.83 -12.45 -16.02
N PRO A 11 8.13 -12.07 -17.28
CA PRO A 11 7.90 -10.72 -17.79
C PRO A 11 6.43 -10.27 -17.72
N ASN A 12 5.46 -11.19 -17.67
CA ASN A 12 4.06 -10.81 -17.47
C ASN A 12 3.71 -10.29 -16.06
N ARG A 13 4.68 -10.28 -15.13
CA ARG A 13 4.59 -9.70 -13.78
C ARG A 13 5.56 -8.53 -13.59
N MET A 14 6.27 -8.11 -14.64
CA MET A 14 7.26 -7.05 -14.58
C MET A 14 6.69 -5.75 -15.15
N SER A 15 7.23 -4.63 -14.69
CA SER A 15 6.99 -3.31 -15.28
C SER A 15 8.34 -2.60 -15.35
N LEU A 16 8.60 -1.91 -16.46
CA LEU A 16 9.84 -1.19 -16.71
C LEU A 16 9.50 0.27 -17.03
N ALA A 17 10.18 1.19 -16.37
CA ALA A 17 10.20 2.60 -16.73
C ALA A 17 11.62 2.96 -17.18
N VAL A 18 11.75 3.62 -18.33
CA VAL A 18 13.04 4.09 -18.86
C VAL A 18 12.93 5.59 -19.06
N LEU A 19 13.91 6.32 -18.53
CA LEU A 19 14.04 7.76 -18.67
C LEU A 19 15.36 8.06 -19.38
N GLY A 20 15.31 8.87 -20.43
CA GLY A 20 16.47 9.29 -21.20
C GLY A 20 16.18 10.55 -22.00
N ASN A 21 17.24 11.18 -22.50
CA ASN A 21 17.17 12.36 -23.37
C ASN A 21 16.95 12.01 -24.85
N GLN A 22 16.92 10.71 -25.17
CA GLN A 22 16.62 10.19 -26.49
C GLN A 22 15.13 10.32 -26.82
N SER A 23 14.81 10.22 -28.11
CA SER A 23 13.43 10.09 -28.59
C SER A 23 12.75 8.81 -28.09
N LEU A 24 11.42 8.77 -28.10
CA LEU A 24 10.66 7.57 -27.69
C LEU A 24 11.01 6.34 -28.55
N ASP A 25 11.28 6.53 -29.85
CA ASP A 25 11.64 5.44 -30.76
C ASP A 25 13.01 4.82 -30.42
N GLU A 26 13.98 5.66 -30.04
CA GLU A 26 15.29 5.23 -29.58
C GLU A 26 15.18 4.49 -28.24
N LEU A 27 14.43 5.04 -27.28
CA LEU A 27 14.20 4.39 -25.98
C LEU A 27 13.49 3.03 -26.15
N GLN A 28 12.48 2.96 -27.01
CA GLN A 28 11.81 1.71 -27.35
C GLN A 28 12.78 0.70 -27.96
N SER A 29 13.65 1.15 -28.88
CA SER A 29 14.64 0.28 -29.52
C SER A 29 15.63 -0.31 -28.51
N PHE A 30 16.07 0.48 -27.53
CA PHE A 30 16.92 -0.01 -26.44
C PHE A 30 16.19 -1.06 -25.58
N VAL A 31 14.93 -0.79 -25.20
CA VAL A 31 14.13 -1.73 -24.40
C VAL A 31 13.92 -3.04 -25.15
N ILE A 32 13.53 -2.99 -26.43
CA ILE A 32 13.32 -4.20 -27.23
C ILE A 32 14.63 -4.98 -27.33
N LYS A 33 15.75 -4.33 -27.63
CA LYS A 33 17.06 -4.99 -27.74
C LYS A 33 17.44 -5.71 -26.45
N SER A 34 17.19 -5.10 -25.30
CA SER A 34 17.58 -5.65 -24.00
C SER A 34 16.63 -6.70 -23.42
N PHE A 35 15.32 -6.63 -23.71
CA PHE A 35 14.31 -7.45 -23.04
C PHE A 35 13.53 -8.42 -23.94
N LYS A 36 13.77 -8.43 -25.27
CA LYS A 36 13.06 -9.33 -26.20
C LYS A 36 13.22 -10.83 -25.89
N GLU A 37 14.32 -11.22 -25.25
CA GLU A 37 14.65 -12.63 -25.00
C GLU A 37 14.01 -13.17 -23.71
N VAL A 38 13.37 -12.32 -22.91
CA VAL A 38 12.73 -12.75 -21.67
C VAL A 38 11.47 -13.54 -21.99
N GLN A 39 11.48 -14.84 -21.69
CA GLN A 39 10.39 -15.75 -22.01
C GLN A 39 9.16 -15.53 -21.13
N ASN A 40 8.00 -15.28 -21.76
CA ASN A 40 6.72 -15.13 -21.07
C ASN A 40 6.03 -16.49 -20.86
N LYS A 41 5.95 -16.94 -19.59
CA LYS A 41 5.30 -18.21 -19.20
C LYS A 41 3.79 -18.09 -18.98
N LYS A 42 3.17 -16.93 -19.26
CA LYS A 42 1.74 -16.64 -19.13
C LYS A 42 1.14 -17.02 -17.76
N LEU A 43 1.87 -16.76 -16.68
CA LEU A 43 1.42 -17.08 -15.32
C LEU A 43 0.18 -16.27 -14.94
N LYS A 44 -0.80 -16.90 -14.28
CA LYS A 44 -1.96 -16.19 -13.72
C LYS A 44 -1.52 -15.23 -12.61
N LYS A 45 -2.22 -14.10 -12.49
CA LYS A 45 -2.02 -13.15 -11.38
C LYS A 45 -2.45 -13.81 -10.07
N SER A 46 -1.59 -13.75 -9.05
CA SER A 46 -1.93 -14.22 -7.71
C SER A 46 -3.07 -13.37 -7.16
N LYS A 47 -4.07 -14.03 -6.58
CA LYS A 47 -5.17 -13.38 -5.84
C LYS A 47 -5.10 -13.85 -4.39
N TYR A 48 -5.34 -12.92 -3.47
CA TYR A 48 -5.37 -13.18 -2.04
C TYR A 48 -6.72 -12.69 -1.49
N PRO A 49 -7.81 -13.43 -1.75
CA PRO A 49 -9.16 -13.00 -1.36
C PRO A 49 -9.44 -13.23 0.14
N SER A 50 -8.59 -13.97 0.83
CA SER A 50 -8.75 -14.27 2.25
C SER A 50 -8.45 -13.05 3.11
N ASP A 51 -9.29 -12.82 4.10
CA ASP A 51 -9.04 -11.87 5.17
C ASP A 51 -7.72 -12.22 5.89
N PRO A 52 -6.71 -11.32 5.91
CA PRO A 52 -5.46 -11.59 6.61
C PRO A 52 -5.66 -11.69 8.13
N TYR A 53 -6.75 -11.13 8.66
CA TYR A 53 -7.12 -11.21 10.07
C TYR A 53 -8.35 -12.12 10.21
N GLY A 54 -8.14 -13.40 10.53
CA GLY A 54 -9.25 -14.29 10.86
C GLY A 54 -10.14 -13.72 11.97
N GLU A 55 -11.39 -14.20 12.08
CA GLU A 55 -12.38 -13.64 13.02
C GLU A 55 -11.88 -13.52 14.47
N SER A 56 -11.06 -14.47 14.91
CA SER A 56 -10.46 -14.51 16.24
C SER A 56 -9.50 -13.35 16.56
N LYS A 57 -9.05 -12.60 15.54
CA LYS A 57 -8.16 -11.45 15.68
C LYS A 57 -8.90 -10.11 15.64
N ARG A 58 -10.22 -10.12 15.39
CA ARG A 58 -11.05 -8.91 15.43
C ARG A 58 -11.36 -8.51 16.87
N LYS A 59 -11.57 -7.21 17.11
CA LYS A 59 -11.89 -6.65 18.44
C LYS A 59 -10.85 -7.00 19.51
N THR A 60 -9.59 -7.12 19.11
CA THR A 60 -8.47 -7.41 20.00
C THR A 60 -7.73 -6.12 20.34
N ILE A 61 -7.09 -6.11 21.51
CA ILE A 61 -6.17 -5.04 21.92
C ILE A 61 -4.78 -5.65 22.04
N CYS A 62 -3.80 -5.02 21.39
CA CYS A 62 -2.41 -5.42 21.45
C CYS A 62 -1.61 -4.37 22.23
N TYR A 63 -0.98 -4.80 23.32
CA TYR A 63 -0.03 -3.98 24.07
C TYR A 63 1.39 -4.37 23.66
N HIS A 64 2.22 -3.40 23.35
CA HIS A 64 3.63 -3.62 23.01
C HIS A 64 4.51 -2.62 23.76
N VAL A 65 5.72 -3.04 24.08
CA VAL A 65 6.74 -2.19 24.71
C VAL A 65 7.60 -1.60 23.59
N PRO A 66 7.58 -0.28 23.37
CA PRO A 66 8.40 0.34 22.34
C PRO A 66 9.88 0.33 22.76
N VAL A 67 10.78 0.31 21.77
CA VAL A 67 12.23 0.41 22.03
C VAL A 67 12.62 1.82 22.48
N ASN A 68 11.98 2.84 21.89
CA ASN A 68 12.20 4.25 22.20
C ASN A 68 11.05 4.79 23.05
N GLU A 69 11.25 5.95 23.67
CA GLU A 69 10.19 6.65 24.39
C GLU A 69 9.12 7.16 23.42
N SER A 70 8.07 6.37 23.24
CA SER A 70 6.90 6.73 22.45
C SER A 70 5.62 6.27 23.13
N ARG A 71 4.54 7.03 22.91
CA ARG A 71 3.19 6.69 23.37
C ARG A 71 2.27 6.81 22.17
N GLN A 72 1.83 5.67 21.65
CA GLN A 72 1.01 5.61 20.44
C GLN A 72 -0.18 4.69 20.66
N LEU A 73 -1.33 5.10 20.12
CA LEU A 73 -2.52 4.28 19.99
C LEU A 73 -2.78 4.08 18.49
N THR A 74 -2.78 2.83 18.05
CA THR A 74 -3.08 2.47 16.66
C THR A 74 -4.40 1.71 16.60
N ILE A 75 -5.36 2.23 15.83
CA ILE A 75 -6.63 1.57 15.57
C ILE A 75 -6.65 1.13 14.10
N ASN A 76 -6.80 -0.17 13.87
CA ASN A 76 -6.75 -0.76 12.54
C ASN A 76 -8.10 -1.37 12.18
N TRP A 77 -8.54 -1.13 10.94
CA TRP A 77 -9.68 -1.81 10.33
C TRP A 77 -9.24 -2.56 9.09
N VAL A 78 -9.77 -3.77 8.93
CA VAL A 78 -9.61 -4.51 7.68
C VAL A 78 -10.68 -4.02 6.72
N ILE A 79 -10.25 -3.50 5.58
CA ILE A 79 -11.14 -3.12 4.49
C ILE A 79 -10.85 -3.98 3.24
N PRO A 80 -11.83 -4.19 2.36
CA PRO A 80 -11.60 -4.88 1.10
C PRO A 80 -10.60 -4.17 0.19
N ASP A 81 -10.01 -4.92 -0.75
CA ASP A 81 -9.23 -4.35 -1.85
C ASP A 81 -10.10 -3.43 -2.70
N HIS A 82 -9.77 -2.14 -2.71
CA HIS A 82 -10.50 -1.09 -3.40
C HIS A 82 -9.72 -0.52 -4.58
N ARG A 83 -8.68 -1.24 -5.09
CA ARG A 83 -7.90 -0.79 -6.26
C ARG A 83 -8.75 -0.52 -7.50
N GLU A 84 -9.88 -1.21 -7.64
CA GLU A 84 -10.86 -0.97 -8.71
C GLU A 84 -11.57 0.40 -8.57
N LEU A 85 -11.58 0.98 -7.36
CA LEU A 85 -12.17 2.28 -7.04
C LEU A 85 -11.13 3.42 -7.07
N TYR A 86 -9.99 3.22 -7.74
CA TYR A 86 -8.87 4.18 -7.81
C TYR A 86 -9.30 5.61 -8.18
N TYR A 87 -10.32 5.78 -9.02
CA TYR A 87 -10.80 7.11 -9.41
C TYR A 87 -11.62 7.80 -8.31
N CYS A 88 -12.39 7.03 -7.53
CA CYS A 88 -13.24 7.56 -6.47
C CYS A 88 -12.47 7.80 -5.17
N LYS A 89 -11.40 7.03 -4.92
CA LYS A 89 -10.53 7.12 -3.73
C LYS A 89 -11.30 7.19 -2.39
N PRO A 90 -12.28 6.29 -2.15
CA PRO A 90 -13.12 6.34 -0.95
C PRO A 90 -12.30 6.30 0.36
N GLU A 91 -11.23 5.53 0.38
CA GLU A 91 -10.31 5.41 1.51
C GLU A 91 -9.56 6.72 1.79
N SER A 92 -9.18 7.44 0.72
CA SER A 92 -8.49 8.73 0.83
C SER A 92 -9.45 9.80 1.36
N TYR A 93 -10.71 9.78 0.91
CA TYR A 93 -11.75 10.68 1.41
C TYR A 93 -11.98 10.50 2.92
N LEU A 94 -12.13 9.25 3.38
CA LEU A 94 -12.30 8.96 4.81
C LEU A 94 -11.06 9.35 5.62
N SER A 95 -9.86 9.01 5.12
CA SER A 95 -8.59 9.37 5.76
C SER A 95 -8.44 10.89 5.91
N HIS A 96 -8.85 11.65 4.89
CA HIS A 96 -8.83 13.10 4.93
C HIS A 96 -9.75 13.67 6.01
N LEU A 97 -10.99 13.16 6.13
CA LEU A 97 -11.94 13.63 7.14
C LEU A 97 -11.49 13.26 8.57
N ILE A 98 -11.06 12.02 8.79
CA ILE A 98 -10.65 11.55 10.11
C ILE A 98 -9.36 12.26 10.54
N GLY A 99 -8.39 12.38 9.63
CA GLY A 99 -7.10 13.03 9.85
C GLY A 99 -7.13 14.56 9.80
N HIS A 100 -8.30 15.17 9.58
CA HIS A 100 -8.44 16.62 9.49
C HIS A 100 -7.98 17.31 10.79
N GLN A 101 -7.31 18.45 10.63
CA GLN A 101 -6.65 19.17 11.75
C GLN A 101 -7.27 20.54 12.04
N GLY A 102 -8.23 21.01 11.25
CA GLY A 102 -8.88 22.31 11.45
C GLY A 102 -9.83 22.33 12.64
N ASP A 103 -10.44 23.48 12.88
CA ASP A 103 -11.38 23.68 13.98
C ASP A 103 -12.58 22.74 13.89
N GLY A 104 -13.03 22.25 15.05
CA GLY A 104 -14.11 21.25 15.14
C GLY A 104 -13.74 19.83 14.69
N SER A 105 -12.50 19.60 14.25
CA SER A 105 -12.02 18.24 13.93
C SER A 105 -11.86 17.36 15.17
N LEU A 106 -11.83 16.04 14.93
CA LEU A 106 -11.49 15.06 15.96
C LEU A 106 -10.12 15.34 16.59
N SER A 107 -9.13 15.71 15.77
CA SER A 107 -7.79 16.05 16.26
C SER A 107 -7.80 17.29 17.16
N SER A 108 -8.48 18.37 16.74
CA SER A 108 -8.62 19.59 17.54
C SER A 108 -9.33 19.31 18.88
N TYR A 109 -10.36 18.46 18.86
CA TYR A 109 -11.07 18.04 20.07
C TYR A 109 -10.17 17.26 21.04
N LEU A 110 -9.42 16.27 20.55
CA LEU A 110 -8.50 15.49 21.38
C LEU A 110 -7.35 16.32 21.96
N LYS A 111 -6.82 17.28 21.19
CA LYS A 111 -5.80 18.24 21.65
C LYS A 111 -6.34 19.14 22.76
N THR A 112 -7.57 19.66 22.60
CA THR A 112 -8.23 20.52 23.59
C THR A 112 -8.40 19.79 24.94
N LEU A 113 -8.67 18.49 24.90
CA LEU A 113 -8.77 17.65 26.11
C LEU A 113 -7.41 17.22 26.68
N GLY A 114 -6.30 17.53 26.01
CA GLY A 114 -4.96 17.05 26.41
C GLY A 114 -4.77 15.54 26.24
N LEU A 115 -5.56 14.87 25.41
CA LEU A 115 -5.55 13.41 25.24
C LEU A 115 -4.61 12.94 24.11
N ALA A 116 -4.38 13.77 23.10
CA ALA A 116 -3.48 13.47 22.00
C ALA A 116 -2.78 14.73 21.48
N ILE A 117 -1.54 14.56 21.00
CA ILE A 117 -0.75 15.63 20.39
C ILE A 117 -0.97 15.65 18.87
N GLU A 118 -1.20 14.49 18.26
CA GLU A 118 -1.38 14.32 16.84
C GLU A 118 -2.33 13.16 16.56
N LEU A 119 -3.07 13.25 15.45
CA LEU A 119 -3.89 12.18 14.91
C LEU A 119 -3.60 12.04 13.42
N ILE A 120 -3.28 10.83 12.99
CA ILE A 120 -3.04 10.46 11.59
C ILE A 120 -4.07 9.40 11.21
N ALA A 121 -4.62 9.52 9.99
CA ALA A 121 -5.47 8.51 9.40
C ALA A 121 -5.03 8.26 7.97
N ASN A 122 -4.85 7.00 7.61
CA ASN A 122 -4.44 6.57 6.29
C ASN A 122 -4.97 5.16 6.01
N CYS A 123 -5.16 4.87 4.73
CA CYS A 123 -5.28 3.50 4.25
C CYS A 123 -3.93 3.03 3.72
N LEU A 124 -3.58 1.78 4.00
CA LEU A 124 -2.43 1.09 3.45
C LEU A 124 -2.81 0.25 2.23
#